data_AF-A0A922WTH1-F1
#
_entry.id   AF-A0A922WTH1-F1
#
_cell.length_a   1.000
_cell.length_b   1.000
_cell.length_c   1.000
_cell.angle_alpha   90.00
_cell.angle_beta   90.00
_cell.angle_gamma   90.00
#
_symmetry.space_group_name_H-M   'P 1'
#
loop_
_entity.id
_entity.type
_entity.pdbx_description
1 polymer ?
#
loop_
_entity_poly.entity_id
_entity_poly.type
_entity_poly.pdbx_seq_one_letter_code
_entity_poly.pdbx_strand_id
1 'polypeptide(L)' 'MQETQSSLALTGRPVIAATGLFTPADSISNEELVASFNAFVDAHNAAHPEAEPLSYSSVEFIEKA' A
#
# COMPACT_ATOMS: atom_id res chain seq x y z
N MET A 1 -35.38 16.52 -34.49
CA MET A 1 -33.97 16.97 -34.64
C MET A 1 -33.96 18.43 -34.22
N GLN A 2 -33.21 18.95 -33.25
CA GLN A 2 -32.16 18.44 -32.37
C GLN A 2 -32.59 18.62 -30.90
N GLU A 3 -32.12 17.73 -30.03
CA GLU A 3 -32.18 17.91 -28.59
C GLU A 3 -31.15 18.97 -28.18
N THR A 4 -31.61 20.16 -27.84
CA THR A 4 -30.77 21.23 -27.30
C THR A 4 -30.56 20.95 -25.82
N GLN A 5 -29.54 20.15 -25.47
CA GLN A 5 -29.05 20.08 -24.09
C GLN A 5 -28.47 21.45 -23.72
N SER A 6 -29.23 22.21 -22.93
CA SER A 6 -28.78 23.43 -22.28
C SER A 6 -27.50 23.16 -21.49
N SER A 7 -26.41 23.79 -21.90
CA SER A 7 -25.17 23.84 -21.12
C SER A 7 -25.40 24.71 -19.87
N LEU A 8 -25.84 24.10 -18.78
CA LEU A 8 -25.80 24.74 -17.46
C LEU A 8 -24.33 24.95 -17.09
N ALA A 9 -23.94 26.20 -16.88
CA ALA A 9 -22.61 26.57 -16.41
C ALA A 9 -22.25 25.72 -15.17
N LEU A 10 -21.15 24.97 -15.22
CA LEU A 10 -20.67 24.08 -14.16
C LEU A 10 -20.15 24.85 -12.92
N THR A 11 -20.56 26.10 -12.72
CA THR A 11 -20.17 26.95 -11.60
C THR A 11 -20.71 26.36 -10.29
N GLY A 12 -19.84 25.70 -9.54
CA GLY A 12 -20.15 25.07 -8.25
C GLY A 12 -19.94 23.56 -8.18
N ARG A 13 -19.52 22.90 -9.27
CA ARG A 13 -19.14 21.47 -9.23
C ARG A 13 -17.66 21.31 -8.90
N PRO A 14 -17.29 20.70 -7.75
CA PRO A 14 -15.90 20.41 -7.44
C PRO A 14 -15.30 19.49 -8.51
N VAL A 15 -14.09 19.82 -8.96
CA VAL A 15 -13.31 18.98 -9.87
C VAL A 15 -11.96 18.71 -9.24
N ILE A 16 -11.41 17.53 -9.49
CA ILE A 16 -9.99 17.28 -9.23
C ILE A 16 -9.21 17.96 -10.34
N ALA A 17 -8.56 19.08 -10.02
CA ALA A 17 -7.84 19.91 -10.98
C ALA A 17 -6.48 19.33 -11.40
N ALA A 18 -5.88 18.49 -10.56
CA ALA A 18 -4.64 17.78 -10.83
C ALA A 18 -4.54 16.52 -9.97
N THR A 19 -3.83 15.52 -10.48
CA THR A 19 -3.38 14.37 -9.71
C THR A 19 -1.85 14.31 -9.75
N GLY A 20 -1.27 13.74 -8.70
CA GLY A 20 0.17 13.50 -8.62
C GLY A 20 0.43 12.29 -7.75
N LEU A 21 1.29 11.40 -8.20
CA LEU A 21 1.79 10.26 -7.44
C LEU A 21 3.30 10.39 -7.37
N PHE A 22 3.84 10.39 -6.16
CA PHE A 22 5.28 10.26 -5.96
C PHE A 22 5.63 8.78 -5.94
N THR A 23 6.57 8.37 -6.78
CA THR A 23 7.15 7.03 -6.77
C THR A 23 8.61 7.16 -6.34
N PRO A 24 8.99 6.60 -5.17
CA PRO A 24 10.38 6.60 -4.74
C PRO A 24 11.26 5.80 -5.72
N ALA A 25 12.54 6.15 -5.77
CA ALA A 25 13.52 5.47 -6.64
C ALA A 25 13.86 4.06 -6.14
N ASP A 26 13.81 3.86 -4.83
CA ASP A 26 14.03 2.58 -4.19
C ASP A 26 12.72 1.80 -4.07
N SER A 27 12.77 0.50 -4.36
CA SER A 27 11.65 -0.43 -4.25
C SER A 27 12.11 -1.73 -3.61
N ILE A 28 11.25 -2.35 -2.82
CA ILE A 28 11.45 -3.69 -2.26
C ILE A 28 10.25 -4.56 -2.66
N SER A 29 10.50 -5.80 -3.10
CA SER A 29 9.41 -6.72 -3.44
C SER A 29 8.71 -7.25 -2.18
N ASN A 30 7.48 -7.75 -2.34
CA ASN A 30 6.76 -8.36 -1.21
C ASN A 30 7.52 -9.59 -0.67
N GLU A 31 8.14 -10.39 -1.55
CA GLU A 31 8.97 -11.53 -1.19
C GLU A 31 10.21 -11.09 -0.41
N GLU A 32 10.91 -10.05 -0.87
CA GLU A 32 12.09 -9.50 -0.19
C GLU A 32 11.75 -8.92 1.18
N LEU A 33 10.61 -8.25 1.30
CA LEU A 33 10.10 -7.70 2.55
C LEU A 33 9.79 -8.82 3.55
N VAL A 34 9.07 -9.86 3.12
CA VAL A 34 8.72 -11.01 3.97
C VAL A 34 9.95 -11.79 4.38
N ALA A 35 10.90 -12.02 3.46
CA ALA A 35 12.15 -12.70 3.78
C ALA A 35 12.97 -11.92 4.82
N SER A 36 13.08 -10.59 4.64
CA SER A 36 13.80 -9.72 5.59
C SER A 36 13.15 -9.70 6.96
N PHE A 37 11.82 -9.59 7.01
CA PHE A 37 11.07 -9.62 8.26
C PHE A 37 11.19 -10.96 8.98
N ASN A 38 11.07 -12.08 8.25
CA ASN A 38 11.15 -13.40 8.83
C ASN A 38 12.55 -13.71 9.38
N ALA A 39 13.61 -13.27 8.69
CA ALA A 39 14.98 -13.35 9.21
C ALA A 39 15.16 -12.52 10.50
N PHE A 40 14.50 -11.37 10.61
CA PHE A 40 14.47 -10.60 11.85
C PHE A 40 13.72 -11.36 12.96
N VAL A 41 12.56 -11.97 12.67
CA VAL A 41 11.80 -12.77 13.62
C VAL A 41 12.63 -13.93 14.17
N ASP A 42 13.39 -14.62 13.31
CA ASP A 42 14.33 -15.67 13.72
C ASP A 42 15.35 -15.15 14.74
N ALA A 43 16.04 -14.05 14.39
CA ALA A 43 17.06 -13.46 15.24
C ALA A 43 16.48 -12.95 16.56
N HIS A 44 15.31 -12.32 16.53
CA HIS A 44 14.62 -11.79 17.69
C HIS A 44 14.18 -12.91 18.64
N ASN A 45 13.53 -13.95 18.12
CA ASN A 45 13.05 -15.05 18.94
C ASN A 45 14.21 -15.85 19.56
N ALA A 46 15.34 -15.98 18.84
CA ALA A 46 16.55 -16.57 19.38
C ALA A 46 17.19 -15.71 20.49
N ALA A 47 17.17 -14.39 20.35
CA ALA A 47 17.73 -13.47 21.34
C ALA A 47 16.83 -13.28 22.58
N HIS A 48 15.52 -13.52 22.45
CA HIS A 48 14.52 -13.26 23.50
C HIS A 48 13.68 -14.50 23.84
N PRO A 49 14.29 -15.58 24.36
CA PRO A 49 13.59 -16.84 24.63
C PRO A 49 12.52 -16.75 25.73
N GLU A 50 12.57 -15.71 26.57
CA GLU A 50 11.62 -15.48 27.67
C GLU A 50 10.44 -14.57 27.28
N ALA A 51 10.49 -13.98 26.08
CA ALA A 51 9.41 -13.15 25.54
C ALA A 51 8.42 -14.00 24.75
N GLU A 52 7.22 -13.47 24.53
CA GLU A 52 6.30 -14.09 23.57
C GLU A 52 6.92 -14.05 22.16
N PRO A 53 6.95 -15.20 21.46
CA PRO A 53 7.61 -15.28 20.16
C PRO A 53 6.85 -14.48 19.11
N LEU A 54 7.59 -13.73 18.30
CA LEU A 54 7.03 -13.05 17.14
C LEU A 54 6.61 -14.07 16.09
N SER A 55 5.48 -13.82 15.44
CA SER A 55 4.99 -14.62 14.32
C SER A 55 5.62 -14.18 13.00
N TYR A 56 5.89 -15.15 12.13
CA TYR A 56 6.29 -14.86 10.75
C TYR A 56 5.16 -14.21 9.96
N SER A 57 5.55 -13.50 8.91
CA SER A 57 4.63 -12.95 7.90
C SER A 57 4.67 -13.81 6.62
N SER A 58 3.70 -13.59 5.74
CA SER A 58 3.63 -14.23 4.42
C SER A 58 3.29 -13.22 3.33
N VAL A 59 3.58 -13.58 2.08
CA VAL A 59 3.30 -12.71 0.92
C VAL A 59 1.79 -12.58 0.71
N GLU A 60 1.05 -13.67 0.89
CA GLU A 60 -0.41 -13.71 0.76
C GLU A 60 -1.11 -12.79 1.76
N PHE A 61 -0.51 -12.53 2.93
CA PHE A 61 -1.03 -11.55 3.87
C PHE A 61 -0.95 -10.13 3.29
N ILE A 62 0.13 -9.80 2.58
CA ILE A 62 0.37 -8.47 2.00
C ILE A 62 -0.49 -8.25 0.75
N GLU A 63 -0.64 -9.27 -0.10
CA GLU A 63 -1.44 -9.16 -1.33
C GLU A 63 -2.93 -8.93 -1.10
N LYS A 64 -3.42 -9.23 0.11
CA LYS A 64 -4.81 -9.04 0.50
C LYS A 64 -5.08 -7.69 1.18
N ALA A 65 -4.03 -6.91 1.45
CA ALA A 65 -4.10 -5.63 2.17
C ALA A 65 -4.57 -4.46 1.29
#